data_AF-A0A0M2JP02-F1
#
_entry.id   AF-A0A0M2JP02-F1
#
_cell.length_a   1.000
_cell.length_b   1.000
_cell.length_c   1.000
_cell.angle_alpha   90.00
_cell.angle_beta   90.00
_cell.angle_gamma   90.00
#
_symmetry.space_group_name_H-M   'P 1'
#
loop_
_entity.id
_entity.type
_entity.pdbx_description
1 polymer ?
#
loop_
_entity_poly.entity_id
_entity_poly.type
_entity_poly.pdbx_seq_one_letter_code
_entity_poly.pdbx_strand_id
1 'polypeptide(L)'
;MSALASVAVIGALAAGTGYADPASDALTKLNELSRQAEQTTEAMHSAQLDLNKKLEIQQAAEVKHANDVAAVDSAKTQLADFQKKVNDLAAAQYMGGRPSGFQAMLTASSPQGLIDQLSIQRMMAHEMSAQMSRYLEVGKQAEAAEQASAASASEAKTAAEQAAAVRADLQSKQSQLQVQIAVVKSQYDTLTPPQREALAAMPPAPAVDPAHDGPRDVGADVAVSRGRQAGGG
;
A
#
# COMPACT_ATOMS: atom_id res chain seq x y z
N MET A 1 -0.65 -16.96 12.25
CA MET A 1 -0.50 -18.22 13.00
C MET A 1 -0.71 -17.89 14.47
N SER A 2 -1.84 -18.35 15.02
CA SER A 2 -2.25 -18.07 16.40
C SER A 2 -1.67 -19.14 17.32
N ALA A 3 -0.91 -18.73 18.34
CA ALA A 3 -0.45 -19.64 19.38
C ALA A 3 -1.33 -19.44 20.63
N LEU A 4 -2.28 -20.36 20.81
CA LEU A 4 -2.96 -20.58 22.08
C LEU A 4 -1.98 -21.30 23.02
N ALA A 5 -1.53 -20.63 24.07
CA ALA A 5 -0.71 -21.23 25.13
C ALA A 5 -1.55 -21.40 26.39
N SER A 6 -2.13 -22.59 26.54
CA SER A 6 -2.77 -23.08 27.76
C SER A 6 -1.71 -23.30 28.85
N VAL A 7 -1.80 -22.54 29.95
CA VAL A 7 -0.93 -22.71 31.13
C VAL A 7 -1.58 -23.75 32.06
N ALA A 8 -0.88 -24.87 32.22
CA ALA A 8 -1.21 -25.92 33.18
C ALA A 8 -0.85 -25.48 34.60
N VAL A 9 -1.80 -25.62 35.52
CA VAL A 9 -1.58 -25.49 36.97
C VAL A 9 -1.10 -26.84 37.50
N ILE A 10 0.13 -26.92 38.02
CA ILE A 10 0.60 -28.06 38.82
C ILE A 10 1.34 -27.56 40.07
N GLY A 11 0.72 -27.85 41.22
CA GLY A 11 1.34 -28.51 42.37
C GLY A 11 2.48 -27.82 43.10
N ALA A 12 2.13 -27.08 44.16
CA ALA A 12 3.04 -26.77 45.25
C ALA A 12 3.45 -28.05 46.02
N LEU A 13 4.69 -28.11 46.47
CA LEU A 13 5.14 -28.47 47.84
C LEU A 13 6.65 -28.78 47.82
N ALA A 14 7.47 -27.86 48.34
CA ALA A 14 8.70 -28.16 49.05
C ALA A 14 9.17 -26.91 49.80
N ALA A 15 9.14 -26.98 51.12
CA ALA A 15 9.61 -25.94 52.03
C ALA A 15 11.14 -25.80 51.95
N GLY A 16 11.61 -24.68 51.41
CA GLY A 16 12.93 -24.13 51.66
C GLY A 16 12.73 -22.68 52.12
N THR A 17 13.02 -22.40 53.39
CA THR A 17 12.86 -21.06 53.99
C THR A 17 14.00 -20.14 53.52
N GLY A 18 13.90 -19.69 52.26
CA GLY A 18 14.46 -18.40 51.85
C GLY A 18 13.38 -17.36 52.07
N TYR A 19 13.48 -16.58 53.14
CA TYR A 19 12.58 -15.44 53.35
C TYR A 19 12.92 -14.37 52.29
N ALA A 20 12.23 -14.40 51.16
CA ALA A 20 12.06 -13.21 50.36
C ALA A 20 11.16 -12.26 51.16
N ASP A 21 11.63 -11.04 51.42
CA ASP A 21 10.84 -9.99 52.07
C ASP A 21 9.65 -9.64 51.16
N PRO A 22 8.39 -9.86 51.59
CA PRO A 22 7.20 -9.54 50.80
C PRO A 22 7.15 -8.08 50.36
N ALA A 23 7.79 -7.18 51.11
CA ALA A 23 7.92 -5.76 50.75
C ALA A 23 8.82 -5.54 49.53
N SER A 24 9.93 -6.28 49.44
CA SER A 24 10.87 -6.22 48.32
C SER A 24 10.24 -6.73 47.03
N ASP A 25 9.50 -7.84 47.11
CA ASP A 25 8.82 -8.46 45.97
C ASP A 25 7.74 -7.54 45.37
N ALA A 26 7.00 -6.81 46.23
CA ALA A 26 6.00 -5.82 45.80
C ALA A 26 6.63 -4.62 45.05
N LEU A 27 7.77 -4.12 45.53
CA LEU A 27 8.50 -3.02 44.90
C LEU A 27 9.13 -3.43 43.55
N THR A 28 9.70 -4.63 43.46
CA THR A 28 10.20 -5.19 42.19
C THR A 28 9.09 -5.30 41.16
N LYS A 29 7.92 -5.81 41.56
CA LYS A 29 6.76 -5.95 40.67
C LYS A 29 6.23 -4.62 40.18
N LEU A 30 6.19 -3.60 41.05
CA LEU A 30 5.76 -2.25 40.66
C LEU A 30 6.76 -1.60 39.70
N ASN A 31 8.08 -1.78 39.91
CA ASN A 31 9.10 -1.28 38.99
C ASN A 31 8.98 -1.91 37.59
N GLU A 32 8.77 -3.22 37.52
CA GLU A 32 8.56 -3.94 36.26
C GLU A 32 7.29 -3.46 35.54
N LEU A 33 6.18 -3.25 36.27
CA LEU A 33 4.95 -2.70 35.68
C LEU A 33 5.15 -1.27 35.15
N SER A 34 5.91 -0.43 35.86
CA SER A 34 6.26 0.92 35.38
C SER A 34 7.07 0.86 34.09
N ARG A 35 8.06 -0.03 34.01
CA ARG A 35 8.87 -0.22 32.80
C ARG A 35 8.02 -0.70 31.62
N GLN A 36 7.08 -1.61 31.85
CA GLN A 36 6.14 -2.06 30.81
C GLN A 36 5.20 -0.95 30.34
N ALA A 37 4.76 -0.06 31.25
CA ALA A 37 3.95 1.10 30.92
C ALA A 37 4.72 2.13 30.08
N GLU A 38 5.99 2.36 30.40
CA GLU A 38 6.90 3.20 29.59
C GLU A 38 7.07 2.64 28.18
N GLN A 39 7.40 1.34 28.05
CA GLN A 39 7.51 0.66 26.75
C GLN A 39 6.21 0.74 25.94
N THR A 40 5.06 0.56 26.58
CA THR A 40 3.75 0.66 25.92
C THR A 40 3.45 2.09 25.46
N THR A 41 3.89 3.09 26.24
CA THR A 41 3.76 4.51 25.89
C THR A 41 4.62 4.87 24.68
N GLU A 42 5.88 4.41 24.66
CA GLU A 42 6.77 4.59 23.51
C GLU A 42 6.25 3.87 22.26
N ALA A 43 5.75 2.64 22.41
CA ALA A 43 5.14 1.90 21.32
C ALA A 43 3.87 2.59 20.79
N MET A 44 3.07 3.22 21.67
CA MET A 44 1.89 4.00 21.29
C MET A 44 2.29 5.26 20.51
N HIS A 45 3.31 5.99 20.95
CA HIS A 45 3.84 7.14 20.22
C HIS A 45 4.38 6.74 18.84
N SER A 46 5.08 5.60 18.76
CA SER A 46 5.59 5.05 17.51
C SER A 46 4.46 4.67 16.55
N ALA A 47 3.40 4.01 17.06
CA ALA A 47 2.22 3.67 16.28
C ALA A 47 1.45 4.93 15.80
N GLN A 48 1.42 6.00 16.60
CA GLN A 48 0.82 7.28 16.19
C GLN A 48 1.59 7.93 15.03
N LEU A 49 2.92 7.93 15.08
CA LEU A 49 3.76 8.41 13.99
C LEU A 49 3.58 7.57 12.73
N ASP A 50 3.51 6.25 12.86
CA ASP A 50 3.25 5.36 11.72
C ASP A 50 1.85 5.59 11.14
N LEU A 51 0.82 5.75 11.98
CA LEU A 51 -0.53 6.07 11.52
C LEU A 51 -0.55 7.35 10.69
N ASN A 52 0.12 8.41 11.14
CA ASN A 52 0.19 9.67 10.40
C ASN A 52 0.81 9.46 9.01
N LYS A 53 1.94 8.71 8.93
CA LYS A 53 2.57 8.36 7.65
C LYS A 53 1.66 7.54 6.75
N LYS A 54 0.94 6.56 7.31
CA LYS A 54 -0.01 5.74 6.55
C LYS A 54 -1.19 6.55 6.02
N LEU A 55 -1.66 7.55 6.76
CA LEU A 55 -2.72 8.44 6.31
C LEU A 55 -2.24 9.36 5.17
N GLU A 56 -1.00 9.86 5.22
CA GLU A 56 -0.41 10.61 4.11
C GLU A 56 -0.30 9.75 2.84
N ILE A 57 0.17 8.51 2.97
CA ILE A 57 0.25 7.55 1.85
C ILE A 57 -1.14 7.22 1.31
N GLN A 58 -2.11 6.98 2.18
CA GLN A 58 -3.50 6.73 1.80
C GLN A 58 -4.06 7.90 1.01
N GLN A 59 -3.90 9.13 1.51
CA GLN A 59 -4.42 10.32 0.84
C GLN A 59 -3.75 10.54 -0.52
N ALA A 60 -2.43 10.33 -0.62
CA ALA A 60 -1.73 10.42 -1.89
C ALA A 60 -2.23 9.37 -2.91
N ALA A 61 -2.47 8.14 -2.46
CA ALA A 61 -3.01 7.07 -3.30
C ALA A 61 -4.45 7.35 -3.75
N GLU A 62 -5.29 7.90 -2.88
CA GLU A 62 -6.66 8.32 -3.21
C GLU A 62 -6.67 9.46 -4.24
N VAL A 63 -5.80 10.46 -4.09
CA VAL A 63 -5.64 11.56 -5.07
C VAL A 63 -5.17 11.00 -6.42
N LYS A 64 -4.18 10.10 -6.42
CA LYS A 64 -3.73 9.43 -7.64
C LYS A 64 -4.87 8.68 -8.31
N HIS A 65 -5.64 7.91 -7.55
CA HIS A 65 -6.77 7.17 -8.09
C HIS A 65 -7.84 8.08 -8.68
N ALA A 66 -8.18 9.18 -8.01
CA ALA A 66 -9.14 10.17 -8.54
C ALA A 66 -8.66 10.79 -9.86
N ASN A 67 -7.37 11.10 -9.98
CA ASN A 67 -6.78 11.60 -11.22
C ASN A 67 -6.82 10.55 -12.34
N ASP A 68 -6.52 9.29 -12.03
CA ASP A 68 -6.56 8.20 -13.00
C ASP A 68 -8.01 7.92 -13.48
N VAL A 69 -9.01 8.04 -12.61
CA VAL A 69 -10.44 7.99 -13.00
C VAL A 69 -10.78 9.12 -13.98
N ALA A 70 -10.36 10.35 -13.68
CA ALA A 70 -10.59 11.48 -14.59
C ALA A 70 -9.89 11.29 -15.95
N ALA A 71 -8.72 10.65 -15.96
CA ALA A 71 -8.01 10.29 -17.19
C ALA A 71 -8.79 9.25 -18.01
N VAL A 72 -9.38 8.24 -17.37
CA VAL A 72 -10.27 7.26 -18.02
C VAL A 72 -11.46 7.94 -18.67
N ASP A 73 -12.14 8.84 -17.95
CA ASP A 73 -13.32 9.54 -18.48
C ASP A 73 -12.98 10.41 -19.70
N SER A 74 -11.84 11.12 -19.64
CA SER A 74 -11.31 11.88 -20.78
C SER A 74 -10.99 10.97 -21.97
N ALA A 75 -10.31 9.85 -21.74
CA ALA A 75 -9.94 8.92 -22.80
C ALA A 75 -11.17 8.25 -23.44
N LYS A 76 -12.19 7.90 -22.65
CA LYS A 76 -13.46 7.38 -23.14
C LYS A 76 -14.22 8.39 -23.99
N THR A 77 -14.23 9.66 -23.59
CA THR A 77 -14.85 10.73 -24.36
C THR A 77 -14.16 10.89 -25.72
N GLN A 78 -12.83 10.92 -25.74
CA GLN A 78 -12.06 11.00 -26.99
C GLN A 78 -12.30 9.78 -27.87
N LEU A 79 -12.34 8.57 -27.30
CA LEU A 79 -12.61 7.34 -28.03
C LEU A 79 -14.00 7.37 -28.68
N ALA A 80 -15.03 7.81 -27.96
CA ALA A 80 -16.39 7.95 -28.48
C ALA A 80 -16.47 8.95 -29.65
N ASP A 81 -15.74 10.07 -29.57
CA ASP A 81 -15.67 11.06 -30.66
C ASP A 81 -15.05 10.47 -31.93
N PHE A 82 -13.95 9.71 -31.80
CA PHE A 82 -13.34 9.05 -32.96
C PHE A 82 -14.21 7.90 -33.49
N GLN A 83 -14.87 7.15 -32.61
CA GLN A 83 -15.84 6.12 -33.01
C GLN A 83 -16.97 6.71 -33.85
N LYS A 84 -17.50 7.87 -33.45
CA LYS A 84 -18.53 8.59 -34.22
C LYS A 84 -18.03 8.97 -35.62
N LYS A 85 -16.83 9.55 -35.73
CA LYS A 85 -16.24 9.92 -37.04
C LYS A 85 -16.04 8.72 -37.95
N VAL A 86 -15.59 7.59 -37.41
CA VAL A 86 -15.44 6.33 -38.15
C VAL A 86 -16.81 5.79 -38.59
N ASN A 87 -17.84 5.86 -37.73
CA ASN A 87 -19.20 5.44 -38.06
C ASN A 87 -19.83 6.31 -39.16
N ASP A 88 -19.68 7.63 -39.07
CA ASP A 88 -20.19 8.58 -40.08
C ASP A 88 -19.56 8.30 -41.45
N LEU A 89 -18.26 8.02 -41.47
CA LEU A 89 -17.54 7.64 -42.67
C LEU A 89 -18.00 6.30 -43.24
N ALA A 90 -18.21 5.29 -42.39
CA ALA A 90 -18.74 3.99 -42.80
C ALA A 90 -20.15 4.13 -43.40
N ALA A 91 -21.01 4.93 -42.77
CA ALA A 91 -22.36 5.23 -43.27
C ALA A 91 -22.31 5.95 -44.63
N ALA A 92 -21.43 6.94 -44.79
CA ALA A 92 -21.24 7.64 -46.06
C ALA A 92 -20.76 6.70 -47.18
N GLN A 93 -19.85 5.76 -46.89
CA GLN A 93 -19.40 4.76 -47.87
C GLN A 93 -20.52 3.77 -48.23
N TYR A 94 -21.33 3.37 -47.25
CA TYR A 94 -22.46 2.46 -47.47
C TYR A 94 -23.57 3.12 -48.30
N MET A 95 -23.91 4.37 -48.01
CA MET A 95 -24.97 5.14 -48.71
C MET A 95 -24.51 5.69 -50.06
N GLY A 96 -23.23 6.06 -50.18
CA GLY A 96 -22.67 6.74 -51.35
C GLY A 96 -22.19 5.82 -52.47
N GLY A 97 -22.32 4.50 -52.33
CA GLY A 97 -22.05 3.47 -53.34
C GLY A 97 -20.97 3.81 -54.36
N ARG A 98 -19.72 3.36 -54.14
CA ARG A 98 -18.59 3.68 -55.03
C ARG A 98 -18.95 3.33 -56.49
N PRO A 99 -19.00 4.29 -57.44
CA PRO A 99 -18.99 3.91 -58.86
C PRO A 99 -17.68 3.16 -59.09
N SER A 100 -17.78 1.94 -59.65
CA SER A 100 -16.58 1.20 -60.01
C SER A 100 -15.71 2.08 -60.92
N GLY A 101 -14.37 2.06 -60.75
CA GLY A 101 -13.49 2.99 -61.48
C GLY A 101 -13.68 2.97 -63.00
N PHE A 102 -14.17 1.84 -63.53
CA PHE A 102 -14.57 1.68 -64.93
C PHE A 102 -15.87 2.43 -65.28
N GLN A 103 -16.87 2.42 -64.40
CA GLN A 103 -18.12 3.16 -64.58
C GLN A 103 -17.93 4.67 -64.41
N ALA A 104 -17.00 5.09 -63.55
CA ALA A 104 -16.56 6.49 -63.46
C ALA A 104 -15.88 6.96 -64.76
N MET A 105 -15.06 6.12 -65.41
CA MET A 105 -14.48 6.44 -66.72
C MET A 105 -15.54 6.56 -67.84
N LEU A 106 -16.57 5.72 -67.83
CA LEU A 106 -17.65 5.75 -68.83
C LEU A 106 -18.63 6.92 -68.64
N THR A 107 -18.71 7.49 -67.43
CA THR A 107 -19.66 8.57 -67.09
C THR A 107 -18.99 9.93 -66.89
N ALA A 108 -17.65 9.99 -66.84
CA ALA A 108 -16.92 11.24 -66.70
C ALA A 108 -17.13 12.12 -67.94
N SER A 109 -17.61 13.34 -67.72
CA SER A 109 -17.91 14.32 -68.78
C SER A 109 -16.65 14.92 -69.43
N SER A 110 -15.46 14.75 -68.84
CA SER A 110 -14.16 15.10 -69.44
C SER A 110 -12.97 14.39 -68.76
N PRO A 111 -11.81 14.26 -69.45
CA PRO A 111 -10.57 13.72 -68.85
C PRO A 111 -10.08 14.49 -67.62
N GLN A 112 -10.26 15.81 -67.59
CA GLN A 112 -9.88 16.65 -66.45
C GLN A 112 -10.80 16.38 -65.24
N GLY A 113 -12.10 16.23 -65.46
CA GLY A 113 -13.06 15.89 -64.40
C GLY A 113 -12.78 14.54 -63.73
N LEU A 114 -12.25 13.57 -64.48
CA LEU A 114 -11.80 12.29 -63.92
C LEU A 114 -10.59 12.47 -62.98
N ILE A 115 -9.61 13.29 -63.35
CA ILE A 115 -8.41 13.55 -62.53
C ILE A 115 -8.79 14.23 -61.21
N ASP A 116 -9.70 15.21 -61.26
CA ASP A 116 -10.20 15.92 -60.08
C ASP A 116 -10.93 14.95 -59.14
N GLN A 117 -11.79 14.08 -59.69
CA GLN A 117 -12.53 13.08 -58.90
C GLN A 117 -11.59 12.05 -58.24
N LEU A 118 -10.56 11.59 -58.94
CA LEU A 118 -9.54 10.68 -58.38
C LEU A 118 -8.69 11.36 -57.29
N SER A 119 -8.43 12.66 -57.43
CA SER A 119 -7.69 13.44 -56.43
C SER A 119 -8.49 13.58 -55.13
N ILE A 120 -9.79 13.87 -55.24
CA ILE A 120 -10.71 13.90 -54.09
C ILE A 120 -10.79 12.51 -53.42
N GLN A 121 -10.92 11.44 -54.20
CA GLN A 121 -10.94 10.07 -53.66
C GLN A 121 -9.67 9.71 -52.89
N ARG A 122 -8.49 10.09 -53.40
CA ARG A 122 -7.21 9.88 -52.69
C ARG A 122 -7.13 10.68 -51.40
N MET A 123 -7.56 11.94 -51.40
CA MET A 123 -7.62 12.76 -50.19
C MET A 123 -8.55 12.13 -49.13
N MET A 124 -9.74 11.69 -49.53
CA MET A 124 -10.67 11.02 -48.61
C MET A 124 -10.13 9.69 -48.09
N ALA A 125 -9.46 8.88 -48.93
CA ALA A 125 -8.83 7.64 -48.50
C ALA A 125 -7.70 7.90 -47.48
N HIS A 126 -6.91 8.95 -47.69
CA HIS A 126 -5.88 9.38 -46.74
C HIS A 126 -6.49 9.82 -45.40
N GLU A 127 -7.53 10.65 -45.42
CA GLU A 127 -8.25 11.08 -44.21
C GLU A 127 -8.86 9.89 -43.46
N MET A 128 -9.47 8.94 -44.18
CA MET A 128 -10.00 7.70 -43.60
C MET A 128 -8.93 6.88 -42.88
N SER A 129 -7.77 6.71 -43.54
CA SER A 129 -6.64 6.01 -42.94
C SER A 129 -6.16 6.73 -41.67
N ALA A 130 -6.03 8.06 -41.72
CA ALA A 130 -5.59 8.85 -40.58
C ALA A 130 -6.58 8.77 -39.40
N GLN A 131 -7.88 8.82 -39.67
CA GLN A 131 -8.94 8.69 -38.65
C GLN A 131 -8.93 7.30 -38.00
N MET A 132 -8.78 6.24 -38.79
CA MET A 132 -8.68 4.87 -38.26
C MET A 132 -7.42 4.69 -37.40
N SER A 133 -6.26 5.19 -37.85
CA SER A 133 -5.04 5.16 -37.05
C SER A 133 -5.19 5.92 -35.73
N ARG A 134 -5.83 7.09 -35.74
CA ARG A 134 -6.13 7.85 -34.51
C ARG A 134 -7.10 7.12 -33.59
N TYR A 135 -8.15 6.48 -34.14
CA TYR A 135 -9.08 5.68 -33.36
C TYR A 135 -8.37 4.53 -32.64
N LEU A 136 -7.50 3.78 -33.35
CA LEU A 136 -6.72 2.70 -32.75
C LEU A 136 -5.77 3.20 -31.66
N GLU A 137 -5.13 4.35 -31.88
CA GLU A 137 -4.22 4.96 -30.92
C GLU A 137 -4.95 5.43 -29.66
N VAL A 138 -6.06 6.16 -29.81
CA VAL A 138 -6.89 6.60 -28.68
C VAL A 138 -7.52 5.40 -27.96
N GLY A 139 -7.85 4.32 -28.68
CA GLY A 139 -8.30 3.06 -28.07
C GLY A 139 -7.27 2.46 -27.13
N LYS A 140 -6.00 2.38 -27.56
CA LYS A 140 -4.89 1.92 -26.71
C LYS A 140 -4.67 2.84 -25.50
N GLN A 141 -4.80 4.16 -25.69
CA GLN A 141 -4.67 5.13 -24.60
C GLN A 141 -5.80 4.99 -23.58
N ALA A 142 -7.03 4.74 -24.04
CA ALA A 142 -8.16 4.46 -23.17
C ALA A 142 -7.96 3.17 -22.37
N GLU A 143 -7.52 2.09 -23.01
CA GLU A 143 -7.19 0.83 -22.33
C GLU A 143 -6.06 1.01 -21.30
N ALA A 144 -5.00 1.74 -21.64
CA ALA A 144 -3.91 2.05 -20.72
C ALA A 144 -4.39 2.89 -19.53
N ALA A 145 -5.27 3.87 -19.75
CA ALA A 145 -5.87 4.66 -18.68
C ALA A 145 -6.73 3.79 -17.74
N GLU A 146 -7.52 2.85 -18.30
CA GLU A 146 -8.31 1.92 -17.50
C GLU A 146 -7.44 1.01 -16.63
N GLN A 147 -6.36 0.47 -17.20
CA GLN A 147 -5.38 -0.34 -16.46
C GLN A 147 -4.71 0.47 -15.34
N ALA A 148 -4.31 1.71 -15.63
CA ALA A 148 -3.71 2.60 -14.63
C ALA A 148 -4.69 2.94 -13.49
N SER A 149 -5.96 3.21 -13.82
CA SER A 149 -7.03 3.46 -12.85
C SER A 149 -7.32 2.23 -11.98
N ALA A 150 -7.34 1.04 -12.57
CA ALA A 150 -7.51 -0.21 -11.82
C ALA A 150 -6.33 -0.47 -10.86
N ALA A 151 -5.10 -0.21 -11.32
CA ALA A 151 -3.90 -0.32 -10.49
C ALA A 151 -3.95 0.66 -9.31
N SER A 152 -4.26 1.94 -9.56
CA SER A 152 -4.36 2.93 -8.48
C SER A 152 -5.51 2.67 -7.52
N ALA A 153 -6.62 2.09 -7.99
CA ALA A 153 -7.70 1.65 -7.10
C ALA A 153 -7.20 0.60 -6.10
N SER A 154 -6.43 -0.38 -6.59
CA SER A 154 -5.83 -1.42 -5.75
C SER A 154 -4.79 -0.85 -4.78
N GLU A 155 -3.97 0.09 -5.23
CA GLU A 155 -2.99 0.80 -4.38
C GLU A 155 -3.68 1.60 -3.27
N ALA A 156 -4.72 2.38 -3.61
CA ALA A 156 -5.49 3.16 -2.65
C ALA A 156 -6.19 2.27 -1.62
N LYS A 157 -6.78 1.15 -2.06
CA LYS A 157 -7.38 0.16 -1.16
C LYS A 157 -6.33 -0.43 -0.20
N THR A 158 -5.17 -0.82 -0.71
CA THR A 158 -4.08 -1.36 0.10
C THR A 158 -3.58 -0.34 1.12
N ALA A 159 -3.42 0.92 0.72
CA ALA A 159 -3.00 1.99 1.63
C ALA A 159 -4.04 2.25 2.74
N ALA A 160 -5.33 2.24 2.40
CA ALA A 160 -6.42 2.36 3.38
C ALA A 160 -6.45 1.18 4.36
N GLU A 161 -6.24 -0.04 3.89
CA GLU A 161 -6.14 -1.24 4.74
C GLU A 161 -4.95 -1.15 5.71
N GLN A 162 -3.78 -0.68 5.24
CA GLN A 162 -2.62 -0.47 6.09
C GLN A 162 -2.88 0.61 7.16
N ALA A 163 -3.48 1.74 6.79
CA ALA A 163 -3.84 2.79 7.76
C ALA A 163 -4.86 2.29 8.80
N ALA A 164 -5.84 1.48 8.37
CA ALA A 164 -6.81 0.86 9.26
C ALA A 164 -6.16 -0.12 10.24
N ALA A 165 -5.20 -0.93 9.78
CA ALA A 165 -4.46 -1.86 10.63
C ALA A 165 -3.66 -1.13 11.72
N VAL A 166 -2.94 -0.06 11.37
CA VAL A 166 -2.17 0.74 12.34
C VAL A 166 -3.10 1.48 13.30
N ARG A 167 -4.27 1.95 12.84
CA ARG A 167 -5.28 2.54 13.72
C ARG A 167 -5.80 1.54 14.75
N ALA A 168 -6.07 0.31 14.33
CA ALA A 168 -6.53 -0.76 15.23
C ALA A 168 -5.44 -1.13 16.25
N ASP A 169 -4.19 -1.21 15.82
CA ASP A 169 -3.04 -1.45 16.68
C ASP A 169 -2.84 -0.32 17.72
N LEU A 170 -2.95 0.93 17.30
CA LEU A 170 -2.91 2.10 18.19
C LEU A 170 -4.01 2.03 19.25
N GLN A 171 -5.24 1.70 18.87
CA GLN A 171 -6.36 1.54 19.80
C GLN A 171 -6.11 0.41 20.82
N SER A 172 -5.55 -0.71 20.35
CA SER A 172 -5.16 -1.84 21.21
C SER A 172 -4.12 -1.40 22.26
N LYS A 173 -3.06 -0.71 21.83
CA LYS A 173 -2.01 -0.17 22.71
C LYS A 173 -2.57 0.84 23.73
N GLN A 174 -3.47 1.74 23.31
CA GLN A 174 -4.14 2.67 24.22
C GLN A 174 -4.96 1.94 25.29
N SER A 175 -5.66 0.88 24.90
CA SER A 175 -6.45 0.06 25.84
C SER A 175 -5.54 -0.69 26.81
N GLN A 176 -4.45 -1.27 26.31
CA GLN A 176 -3.43 -1.95 27.13
C GLN A 176 -2.79 -1.00 28.15
N LEU A 177 -2.44 0.22 27.74
CA LEU A 177 -1.88 1.24 28.63
C LEU A 177 -2.85 1.61 29.76
N GLN A 178 -4.14 1.75 29.47
CA GLN A 178 -5.16 2.03 30.50
C GLN A 178 -5.25 0.90 31.54
N VAL A 179 -5.19 -0.37 31.09
CA VAL A 179 -5.16 -1.53 32.00
C VAL A 179 -3.89 -1.52 32.85
N GLN A 180 -2.72 -1.29 32.25
CA GLN A 180 -1.46 -1.20 33.00
C GLN A 180 -1.49 -0.09 34.05
N ILE A 181 -2.01 1.10 33.71
CA ILE A 181 -2.19 2.20 34.66
C ILE A 181 -3.11 1.78 35.84
N ALA A 182 -4.22 1.10 35.56
CA ALA A 182 -5.12 0.63 36.60
C ALA A 182 -4.45 -0.41 37.52
N VAL A 183 -3.67 -1.33 36.96
CA VAL A 183 -2.90 -2.32 37.73
C VAL A 183 -1.83 -1.65 38.58
N VAL A 184 -1.04 -0.71 38.02
CA VAL A 184 -0.03 0.05 38.77
C VAL A 184 -0.66 0.81 39.94
N LYS A 185 -1.79 1.50 39.71
CA LYS A 185 -2.54 2.20 40.77
C LYS A 185 -2.99 1.24 41.88
N SER A 186 -3.60 0.11 41.50
CA SER A 186 -4.03 -0.89 42.49
C SER A 186 -2.86 -1.45 43.30
N GLN A 187 -1.71 -1.71 42.67
CA GLN A 187 -0.52 -2.18 43.40
C GLN A 187 0.04 -1.09 44.32
N TYR A 188 0.08 0.16 43.86
CA TYR A 188 0.53 1.29 44.67
C TYR A 188 -0.34 1.49 45.93
N ASP A 189 -1.66 1.34 45.81
CA ASP A 189 -2.59 1.48 46.94
C ASP A 189 -2.42 0.39 48.01
N THR A 190 -1.82 -0.75 47.65
CA THR A 190 -1.48 -1.82 48.63
C THR A 190 -0.17 -1.55 49.39
N LEU A 191 0.63 -0.57 48.98
CA LEU A 191 1.90 -0.25 49.63
C LEU A 191 1.70 0.48 50.97
N THR A 192 2.42 0.02 51.98
CA THR A 192 2.52 0.69 53.29
C THR A 192 3.25 2.04 53.16
N PRO A 193 3.05 3.00 54.09
CA PRO A 193 3.72 4.29 54.04
C PRO A 193 5.27 4.21 53.94
N PRO A 194 5.96 3.34 54.70
CA PRO A 194 7.42 3.18 54.57
C PRO A 194 7.86 2.66 53.19
N GLN A 195 7.08 1.77 52.57
CA GLN A 195 7.36 1.25 51.23
C GLN A 195 7.18 2.32 50.15
N ARG A 196 6.23 3.24 50.33
CA ARG A 196 6.03 4.38 49.42
C ARG A 196 7.17 5.39 49.52
N GLU A 197 7.69 5.65 50.72
CA GLU A 197 8.89 6.47 50.92
C GLU A 197 10.13 5.82 50.29
N ALA A 198 10.30 4.51 50.44
CA ALA A 198 11.37 3.76 49.79
C ALA A 198 11.30 3.83 48.26
N LEU A 199 10.09 3.75 47.68
CA LEU A 199 9.88 3.93 46.24
C LEU A 199 10.20 5.35 45.78
N ALA A 200 9.80 6.38 46.55
CA ALA A 200 10.07 7.79 46.23
C ALA A 200 11.55 8.17 46.37
N ALA A 201 12.29 7.47 47.22
CA ALA A 201 13.73 7.63 47.39
C ALA A 201 14.56 6.85 46.36
N MET A 202 13.92 6.00 45.53
CA MET A 202 14.60 5.21 44.53
C MET A 202 15.09 6.10 43.38
N PRO A 203 16.37 6.01 42.96
CA PRO A 203 16.87 6.83 41.86
C PRO A 203 16.10 6.51 40.57
N PRO A 204 15.92 7.49 39.67
CA PRO A 204 15.31 7.25 38.36
C PRO A 204 16.05 6.10 37.67
N ALA A 205 15.29 5.19 37.04
CA ALA A 205 15.88 4.06 36.36
C ALA A 205 16.89 4.56 35.30
N PRO A 206 18.05 3.90 35.15
CA PRO A 206 19.01 4.26 34.12
C PRO A 206 18.34 4.22 32.74
N ALA A 207 18.59 5.24 31.92
CA ALA A 207 18.04 5.33 30.57
C ALA A 207 18.39 4.06 29.78
N VAL A 208 17.39 3.50 29.09
CA VAL A 208 17.61 2.37 28.19
C VAL A 208 18.27 2.93 26.93
N ASP A 209 19.50 2.49 26.63
CA ASP A 209 20.20 2.86 25.40
C ASP A 209 19.37 2.43 24.17
N PRO A 210 19.06 3.33 23.23
CA PRO A 210 18.35 2.99 22.01
C PRO A 210 19.30 2.33 21.01
N ALA A 211 19.70 1.07 21.24
CA ALA A 211 20.55 0.35 20.29
C ALA A 211 20.48 -1.18 20.40
N HIS A 212 19.41 -1.79 19.89
CA HIS A 212 19.50 -2.97 19.01
C HIS A 212 18.09 -3.46 18.61
N ASP A 213 17.51 -2.83 17.59
CA ASP A 213 16.61 -3.58 16.70
C ASP A 213 16.82 -3.07 15.26
N GLY A 214 18.05 -3.27 14.78
CA GLY A 214 18.30 -3.33 13.35
C GLY A 214 17.91 -4.72 12.84
N PRO A 215 17.26 -4.84 11.68
CA PRO A 215 16.88 -6.14 11.14
C PRO A 215 18.13 -7.02 10.97
N ARG A 216 18.12 -8.18 11.61
CA ARG A 216 19.11 -9.24 11.36
C ARG A 216 18.88 -9.75 9.94
N ASP A 217 19.75 -9.34 9.03
CA ASP A 217 19.88 -9.95 7.72
C ASP A 217 20.38 -11.40 7.92
N VAL A 218 19.45 -12.34 7.91
CA VAL A 218 19.75 -13.77 7.91
C VAL A 218 19.65 -14.24 6.47
N GLY A 219 20.75 -14.16 5.72
CA GLY A 219 20.75 -14.69 4.36
C GLY A 219 22.02 -14.45 3.56
N ALA A 220 23.10 -15.20 3.83
CA ALA A 220 23.92 -15.87 2.81
C ALA A 220 25.23 -16.40 3.43
N ASP A 221 25.19 -17.61 3.99
CA ASP A 221 26.35 -18.50 3.94
C ASP A 221 25.91 -19.79 3.25
N VAL A 222 26.06 -19.79 1.92
CA VAL A 222 26.09 -21.02 1.13
C VAL A 222 27.49 -21.11 0.55
N ALA A 223 28.35 -21.80 1.31
CA ALA A 223 29.29 -22.80 0.82
C ALA A 223 29.91 -22.57 -0.57
N VAL A 224 31.08 -21.96 -0.61
CA VAL A 224 32.11 -22.27 -1.62
C VAL A 224 33.36 -22.77 -0.90
N SER A 225 33.35 -24.06 -0.60
CA SER A 225 34.54 -24.85 -0.32
C SER A 225 34.72 -25.86 -1.46
N ARG A 226 35.47 -25.48 -2.49
CA ARG A 226 36.19 -26.44 -3.35
C ARG A 226 37.30 -25.76 -4.15
N GLY A 227 38.53 -26.21 -3.89
CA GLY A 227 39.56 -26.33 -4.91
C GLY A 227 40.67 -25.28 -4.90
N ARG A 228 41.59 -25.36 -3.93
CA ARG A 228 42.97 -24.90 -4.12
C ARG A 228 43.95 -26.01 -3.73
N GLN A 229 44.33 -26.85 -4.68
CA GLN A 229 45.69 -27.41 -4.79
C GLN A 229 45.85 -28.36 -5.98
N ALA A 230 46.69 -27.93 -6.94
CA ALA A 230 47.72 -28.68 -7.67
C ALA A 230 48.27 -27.68 -8.71
N GLY A 231 49.56 -27.34 -8.85
CA GLY A 231 50.78 -28.02 -8.45
C GLY A 231 51.50 -28.57 -9.68
N GLY A 232 52.39 -27.79 -10.28
CA GLY A 232 53.59 -28.23 -11.02
C GLY A 232 53.42 -28.79 -12.45
N GLY A 233 54.14 -28.18 -13.40
CA GLY A 233 54.32 -28.67 -14.77
C GLY A 233 54.48 -27.52 -15.76
#